data_AF-A0A0W0WUM5-F1
#
_entry.id   AF-A0A0W0WUM5-F1
#
_cell.length_a   1.000
_cell.length_b   1.000
_cell.length_c   1.000
_cell.angle_alpha   90.00
_cell.angle_beta   90.00
_cell.angle_gamma   90.00
#
_symmetry.space_group_name_H-M   'P 1'
#
loop_
_entity.id
_entity.type
_entity.pdbx_description
1 polymer ?
#
loop_
_entity_poly.entity_id
_entity_poly.type
_entity_poly.pdbx_seq_one_letter_code
_entity_poly.pdbx_strand_id
1 'polypeptide(L)'
;MKKIMAVLLCTISLAGFASDYSYDVTGEDENGNELEGTIYSNNGEQDVSGELTDENGNSVEFTGQWSGHGQISGETEDGVSVELNTN
;
A
#
# COMPACT_ATOMS: atom_id res chain seq x y z
N MET A 1 10.54 31.72 -28.20
CA MET A 1 9.38 30.81 -28.13
C MET A 1 9.47 30.07 -26.81
N LYS A 2 8.71 30.52 -25.80
CA LYS A 2 8.75 29.97 -24.43
C LYS A 2 7.85 28.72 -24.40
N LYS A 3 8.45 27.56 -24.17
CA LYS A 3 7.71 26.30 -23.97
C LYS A 3 7.11 26.36 -22.57
N ILE A 4 5.79 26.49 -22.49
CA ILE A 4 5.05 26.47 -21.24
C ILE A 4 4.94 24.99 -20.84
N MET A 5 5.76 24.55 -19.88
CA MET A 5 5.56 23.26 -19.23
C MET A 5 4.29 23.35 -18.40
N ALA A 6 3.24 22.66 -18.85
CA ALA A 6 2.10 22.37 -18.02
C ALA A 6 2.54 21.33 -16.98
N VAL A 7 2.86 21.80 -15.77
CA VAL A 7 2.93 20.93 -14.60
C VAL A 7 1.49 20.56 -14.29
N LEU A 8 1.11 19.35 -14.68
CA LEU A 8 -0.18 18.76 -14.37
C LEU A 8 -0.24 18.57 -12.85
N LEU A 9 -0.89 19.51 -12.17
CA LEU A 9 -1.21 19.44 -10.76
C LEU A 9 -2.22 18.30 -10.59
N CYS A 10 -1.74 17.09 -10.31
CA CYS A 10 -2.59 16.03 -9.77
C CYS A 10 -3.03 16.46 -8.38
N THR A 11 -4.23 17.06 -8.30
CA THR A 11 -4.93 17.22 -7.03
C THR A 11 -5.36 15.84 -6.59
N ILE A 12 -4.52 15.17 -5.80
CA ILE A 12 -4.90 13.94 -5.10
C ILE A 12 -5.98 14.34 -4.11
N SER A 13 -7.23 14.14 -4.51
CA SER A 13 -8.36 14.15 -3.61
C SER A 13 -8.23 12.92 -2.72
N LEU A 14 -7.57 13.07 -1.58
CA LEU A 14 -7.64 12.12 -0.47
C LEU A 14 -9.09 12.14 0.04
N ALA A 15 -9.96 11.42 -0.66
CA ALA A 15 -11.19 10.95 -0.08
C ALA A 15 -10.76 10.07 1.10
N GLY A 16 -10.92 10.58 2.32
CA GLY A 16 -10.62 9.81 3.52
C GLY A 16 -11.56 8.61 3.55
N PHE A 17 -11.08 7.47 3.06
CA PHE A 17 -11.69 6.18 3.29
C PHE A 17 -11.59 5.96 4.79
N ALA A 18 -12.71 6.09 5.50
CA ALA A 18 -12.77 5.76 6.91
C ALA A 18 -12.65 4.24 7.01
N SER A 19 -11.47 3.75 7.38
CA SER A 19 -11.23 2.35 7.71
C SER A 19 -11.51 2.09 9.18
N ASP A 20 -12.10 0.95 9.51
CA ASP A 20 -12.34 0.57 10.91
C ASP A 20 -11.03 0.26 11.66
N TYR A 21 -10.04 -0.29 10.95
CA TYR A 21 -8.77 -0.70 11.51
C TYR A 21 -7.59 -0.26 10.63
N SER A 22 -6.47 0.04 11.29
CA SER A 22 -5.16 0.28 10.66
C SER A 22 -4.11 -0.57 11.36
N TYR A 23 -3.22 -1.18 10.58
CA TYR A 23 -2.17 -2.07 11.06
C TYR A 23 -0.83 -1.65 10.49
N ASP A 24 0.18 -1.53 11.33
CA ASP A 24 1.56 -1.40 10.88
C ASP A 24 2.06 -2.78 10.46
N VAL A 25 2.66 -2.86 9.27
CA VAL A 25 3.07 -4.11 8.65
C VAL A 25 4.51 -4.04 8.17
N THR A 26 5.12 -5.21 8.07
CA THR A 26 6.40 -5.43 7.40
C THR A 26 6.33 -6.69 6.55
N GLY A 27 7.13 -6.75 5.48
CA GLY A 27 7.16 -7.89 4.59
C GLY A 27 8.23 -7.79 3.51
N GLU A 28 8.16 -8.73 2.58
CA GLU A 28 9.08 -8.83 1.44
C GLU A 28 8.29 -8.99 0.15
N ASP A 29 8.76 -8.34 -0.92
CA ASP A 29 8.26 -8.58 -2.28
C ASP A 29 8.85 -9.86 -2.90
N GLU A 30 8.36 -10.25 -4.09
CA GLU A 30 8.87 -11.42 -4.81
C GLU A 30 10.36 -11.32 -5.22
N ASN A 31 10.94 -10.12 -5.19
CA ASN A 31 12.34 -9.86 -5.49
C ASN A 31 13.24 -9.85 -4.24
N GLY A 32 12.65 -10.00 -3.05
CA GLY A 32 13.34 -9.96 -1.76
C GLY A 32 13.62 -8.55 -1.25
N ASN A 33 12.91 -7.53 -1.75
CA ASN A 33 12.97 -6.17 -1.21
C ASN A 33 12.08 -6.07 0.03
N GLU A 34 12.63 -5.53 1.12
CA GLU A 34 11.86 -5.26 2.34
C GLU A 34 10.92 -4.07 2.14
N LEU A 35 9.68 -4.21 2.62
CA LEU A 35 8.64 -3.21 2.59
C LEU A 35 8.01 -3.05 3.98
N GLU A 36 7.76 -1.80 4.38
CA GLU A 36 7.06 -1.47 5.62
C GLU A 36 5.95 -0.45 5.38
N GLY A 37 4.88 -0.47 6.16
CA GLY A 37 3.83 0.52 5.97
C GLY A 37 2.59 0.33 6.82
N THR A 38 1.48 0.94 6.38
CA THR A 38 0.20 0.88 7.07
C THR A 38 -0.86 0.28 6.16
N ILE A 39 -1.53 -0.77 6.64
CA ILE A 39 -2.67 -1.41 5.97
C ILE A 39 -3.97 -1.05 6.69
N TYR A 40 -4.99 -0.74 5.90
CA TYR A 40 -6.33 -0.38 6.32
C TYR A 40 -7.31 -1.52 6.01
N SER A 41 -8.20 -1.80 6.96
CA SER A 41 -9.22 -2.86 6.84
C SER A 41 -10.54 -2.39 7.45
N ASN A 42 -11.65 -2.89 6.92
CA ASN A 42 -12.97 -2.72 7.53
C ASN A 42 -13.40 -3.97 8.29
N ASN A 43 -14.27 -3.80 9.27
CA ASN A 43 -14.80 -4.93 10.03
C ASN A 43 -15.65 -5.84 9.14
N GLY A 44 -15.32 -7.13 9.12
CA GLY A 44 -16.04 -8.14 8.33
C GLY A 44 -15.63 -8.21 6.86
N GLU A 45 -14.65 -7.41 6.42
CA GLU A 45 -14.07 -7.50 5.08
C GLU A 45 -12.76 -8.30 5.11
N GLN A 46 -12.54 -9.10 4.07
CA GLN A 46 -11.28 -9.82 3.87
C GLN A 46 -10.27 -8.98 3.07
N ASP A 47 -10.77 -8.10 2.20
CA ASP A 47 -9.97 -7.20 1.40
C ASP A 47 -9.38 -6.08 2.26
N VAL A 48 -8.15 -5.70 1.94
CA VAL A 48 -7.40 -4.63 2.59
C VAL A 48 -6.66 -3.79 1.56
N SER A 49 -6.35 -2.55 1.94
CA SER A 49 -5.54 -1.65 1.13
C SER A 49 -4.62 -0.83 2.01
N GLY A 50 -3.54 -0.30 1.46
CA GLY A 50 -2.60 0.49 2.25
C GLY A 50 -1.49 1.12 1.42
N GLU A 51 -0.55 1.71 2.11
CA GLU A 51 0.66 2.28 1.54
C GLU A 51 1.86 1.58 2.18
N LEU A 52 2.76 1.09 1.33
CA LEU A 52 4.04 0.50 1.71
C LEU A 52 5.17 1.43 1.29
N THR A 53 6.28 1.40 2.00
CA THR A 53 7.49 2.17 1.72
C THR A 53 8.68 1.22 1.67
N ASP A 54 9.51 1.38 0.64
CA ASP A 54 10.75 0.61 0.46
C ASP A 54 11.93 1.22 1.24
N GLU A 55 13.06 0.52 1.24
CA GLU A 55 14.31 0.98 1.87
C GLU A 55 14.85 2.31 1.32
N ASN A 56 14.44 2.69 0.11
CA ASN A 56 14.83 3.93 -0.54
C ASN A 56 13.88 5.10 -0.21
N GLY A 57 12.82 4.84 0.56
CA GLY A 57 11.79 5.82 0.93
C GLY A 57 10.76 6.07 -0.18
N ASN A 58 10.64 5.17 -1.16
CA ASN A 58 9.59 5.23 -2.18
C ASN A 58 8.32 4.59 -1.62
N SER A 59 7.20 5.31 -1.70
CA SER A 59 5.90 4.80 -1.29
C SER A 59 5.14 4.22 -2.48
N VAL A 60 4.42 3.13 -2.25
CA VAL A 60 3.64 2.39 -3.24
C VAL A 60 2.29 1.98 -2.66
N GLU A 61 1.24 2.07 -3.47
CA GLU A 61 -0.08 1.56 -3.07
C GLU A 61 -0.08 0.03 -3.06
N PHE A 62 -0.74 -0.55 -2.06
CA PHE A 62 -0.92 -1.99 -1.89
C PHE A 62 -2.41 -2.34 -1.80
N THR A 63 -2.78 -3.44 -2.44
CA THR A 63 -4.09 -4.07 -2.25
C THR A 63 -3.91 -5.56 -2.03
N GLY A 64 -4.67 -6.13 -1.09
CA GLY A 64 -4.51 -7.52 -0.73
C GLY A 64 -5.65 -8.08 0.08
N GLN A 65 -5.44 -9.25 0.65
CA GLN A 65 -6.41 -9.96 1.46
C GLN A 65 -5.76 -10.56 2.69
N TRP A 66 -6.52 -10.62 3.79
CA TRP A 66 -6.13 -11.41 4.94
C TRP A 66 -6.06 -12.88 4.58
N SER A 67 -4.88 -13.47 4.79
CA SER A 67 -4.63 -14.92 4.71
C SER A 67 -4.84 -15.62 6.07
N GLY A 68 -4.97 -14.83 7.14
CA GLY A 68 -5.21 -15.30 8.50
C GLY A 68 -3.98 -15.13 9.40
N HIS A 69 -4.18 -15.23 10.73
CA HIS A 69 -3.08 -15.13 11.72
C HIS A 69 -2.19 -13.87 11.61
N GLY A 70 -2.74 -12.74 11.16
CA GLY A 70 -1.97 -11.50 10.97
C GLY A 70 -1.19 -11.43 9.66
N GLN A 71 -1.37 -12.42 8.78
CA GLN A 71 -0.73 -12.47 7.46
C GLN A 71 -1.65 -11.88 6.40
N ILE A 72 -1.05 -11.11 5.50
CA ILE A 72 -1.73 -10.46 4.37
C ILE A 72 -0.93 -10.78 3.12
N SER A 73 -1.62 -11.15 2.05
CA SER A 73 -1.01 -11.36 0.74
C SER A 73 -1.71 -10.47 -0.28
N GLY A 74 -0.94 -9.86 -1.18
CA GLY A 74 -1.50 -8.97 -2.18
C GLY A 74 -0.46 -8.51 -3.18
N GLU A 75 -0.79 -7.44 -3.89
CA GLU A 75 0.03 -6.88 -4.94
C GLU A 75 0.10 -5.35 -4.79
N THR A 76 1.23 -4.79 -5.21
CA THR A 76 1.39 -3.34 -5.37
C THR A 76 0.65 -2.83 -6.61
N GLU A 77 0.51 -1.51 -6.76
CA GLU A 77 -0.04 -0.91 -7.99
C GLU A 77 0.74 -1.27 -9.27
N ASP A 78 2.02 -1.62 -9.14
CA ASP A 78 2.87 -2.10 -10.23
C ASP A 78 2.68 -3.59 -10.55
N GLY A 79 1.82 -4.28 -9.80
CA GLY A 79 1.54 -5.72 -9.96
C GLY A 79 2.60 -6.63 -9.36
N VAL A 80 3.42 -6.13 -8.42
CA VAL A 80 4.43 -6.92 -7.72
C VAL A 80 3.78 -7.61 -6.52
N SER A 81 3.96 -8.93 -6.41
CA SER A 81 3.43 -9.71 -5.27
C SER A 81 4.18 -9.41 -3.98
N VAL A 82 3.45 -9.22 -2.88
CA VAL A 82 4.01 -8.91 -1.55
C VAL A 82 3.28 -9.73 -0.48
N GLU A 83 4.05 -10.31 0.44
CA GLU A 83 3.54 -10.93 1.66
C GLU A 83 3.91 -10.07 2.87
N LEU A 84 2.90 -9.72 3.67
CA LEU A 84 3.02 -8.83 4.81
C LEU A 84 2.58 -9.52 6.11
N ASN A 85 3.18 -9.11 7.21
CA ASN A 85 2.79 -9.50 8.55
C ASN A 85 2.49 -8.26 9.39
N THR A 86 1.40 -8.30 10.15
CA THR A 86 1.11 -7.27 11.16
C THR A 86 2.08 -7.38 12.34
N ASN A 87 2.56 -6.24 12.82
CA ASN A 87 3.40 -6.17 14.04
C ASN A 87 2.59 -6.25 15.34
#